data_AF-A0AAV4W4N9-F1
#
_entry.id   AF-A0AAV4W4N9-F1
#
_cell.length_a   1.000
_cell.length_b   1.000
_cell.length_c   1.000
_cell.angle_alpha   90.00
_cell.angle_beta   90.00
_cell.angle_gamma   90.00
#
_symmetry.space_group_name_H-M   'P 1'
#
loop_
_entity.id
_entity.type
_entity.pdbx_description
1 polymer ?
#
loop_
_entity_poly.entity_id
_entity_poly.type
_entity_poly.pdbx_seq_one_letter_code
_entity_poly.pdbx_strand_id
1 'polypeptide(L)'
;MTNYCISKAKDLYSALADDEMIFNGTTCGKKGRPVSYLKMAKILISNIEDNYLSGEKSTGEGIDSFYSLDFKRLRKDIGKDNAEKKTLLLPKVHHKRPTDCSQVLEIERGKSGIYKIWVADKEMDVYCDMDTDGGGWTVIQRRGNFTVQEDFYRDWEAYKSGFGNLRQEFWLGNENIYALSNQTQYEMRIDLEDADGNRRFAAYKTFWLDGEGKHYTLHIDEHSGTAGDSMAYHNNHTFKTKDRSETVCADERKGGWWYDFCTDSNLNGLYQPGVDDRVGLTWYSWHNHVSLKATEMKIRRTPN
;
A
#
# COMPACT_ATOMS: atom_id res chain seq x y z
N MET A 1 6.14 24.49 19.61
CA MET A 1 6.04 23.54 18.49
C MET A 1 6.10 24.26 17.13
N THR A 2 5.36 25.36 16.96
CA THR A 2 5.33 26.21 15.75
C THR A 2 6.72 26.71 15.32
N ASN A 3 7.55 27.16 16.28
CA ASN A 3 8.90 27.65 16.01
C ASN A 3 9.87 26.54 15.51
N TYR A 4 9.63 25.29 15.89
CA TYR A 4 10.46 24.15 15.46
C TYR A 4 10.19 23.78 14.00
N CYS A 5 8.91 23.74 13.61
CA CYS A 5 8.51 23.48 12.22
C CYS A 5 8.95 24.61 11.28
N ILE A 6 8.83 25.88 11.72
CA ILE A 6 9.30 27.04 10.96
C ILE A 6 10.83 27.03 10.83
N SER A 7 11.57 26.67 11.89
CA SER A 7 13.03 26.51 11.83
C SER A 7 13.42 25.43 10.83
N LYS A 8 12.76 24.26 10.87
CA LYS A 8 13.05 23.17 9.94
C LYS A 8 12.71 23.48 8.49
N ALA A 9 11.65 24.25 8.24
CA ALA A 9 11.32 24.73 6.91
C ALA A 9 12.36 25.74 6.38
N LYS A 10 12.92 26.58 7.25
CA LYS A 10 14.02 27.50 6.91
C LYS A 10 15.32 26.76 6.61
N ASP A 11 15.68 25.78 7.45
CA ASP A 11 16.85 24.92 7.22
C ASP A 11 16.76 24.21 5.85
N LEU A 12 15.56 23.70 5.52
CA LEU A 12 15.30 23.03 4.24
C LEU A 12 15.40 24.00 3.06
N TYR A 13 14.91 25.24 3.21
CA TYR A 13 14.98 26.26 2.17
C TYR A 13 16.41 26.76 1.94
N SER A 14 17.19 26.99 3.00
CA SER A 14 18.59 27.37 2.91
C SER A 14 19.44 26.28 2.27
N ALA A 15 19.23 25.01 2.64
CA ALA A 15 19.91 23.87 2.02
C ALA A 15 19.61 23.75 0.51
N LEU A 16 18.40 24.15 0.07
CA LEU A 16 18.01 24.14 -1.34
C LEU A 16 18.51 25.36 -2.11
N ALA A 17 18.86 26.46 -1.43
CA ALA A 17 19.39 27.68 -2.03
C ALA A 17 20.92 27.64 -2.19
N ASP A 18 21.63 26.94 -1.30
CA ASP A 18 23.09 26.79 -1.36
C ASP A 18 23.56 25.79 -2.45
N ASP A 19 22.68 24.90 -2.93
CA ASP A 19 22.97 23.90 -3.98
C ASP A 19 23.01 24.49 -5.42
N GLU A 20 22.89 25.81 -5.59
CA GLU A 20 23.09 26.48 -6.89
C GLU A 20 24.56 26.78 -7.23
N MET A 21 25.53 26.40 -6.40
CA MET A 21 26.95 26.47 -6.75
C MET A 21 27.70 25.16 -6.53
N ILE A 22 27.78 24.36 -7.60
CA ILE A 22 28.97 23.64 -8.13
C ILE A 22 28.45 22.39 -8.88
N PHE A 23 28.20 22.53 -10.18
CA PHE A 23 28.26 21.42 -11.13
C PHE A 23 28.94 21.90 -12.42
N ASN A 24 30.22 22.25 -12.30
CA ASN A 24 31.14 22.27 -13.42
C ASN A 24 31.79 20.88 -13.51
N GLY A 25 31.44 20.10 -14.54
CA GLY A 25 32.23 18.96 -15.00
C GLY A 25 31.49 17.62 -15.09
N THR A 26 31.10 17.26 -16.32
CA THR A 26 31.21 15.90 -16.92
C THR A 26 30.99 14.70 -15.98
N THR A 27 29.83 14.04 -15.92
CA THR A 27 29.31 13.11 -16.95
C THR A 27 27.95 12.53 -16.53
N CYS A 28 27.11 12.27 -17.55
CA CYS A 28 25.98 11.33 -17.65
C CYS A 28 24.72 11.47 -16.74
N GLY A 29 23.60 11.92 -17.33
CA GLY A 29 22.27 11.33 -17.07
C GLY A 29 21.16 12.21 -16.46
N LYS A 30 20.41 12.91 -17.34
CA LYS A 30 19.06 13.51 -17.16
C LYS A 30 18.97 14.92 -16.52
N LYS A 31 18.94 15.92 -17.41
CA LYS A 31 18.44 17.29 -17.17
C LYS A 31 16.99 17.25 -16.65
N GLY A 32 16.70 17.90 -15.51
CA GLY A 32 15.31 18.20 -15.10
C GLY A 32 15.00 18.29 -13.59
N ARG A 33 15.92 17.96 -12.68
CA ARG A 33 15.60 17.84 -11.24
C ARG A 33 15.61 19.12 -10.38
N PRO A 34 16.28 20.25 -10.71
CA PRO A 34 16.27 21.44 -9.82
C PRO A 34 14.90 22.13 -9.73
N VAL A 35 14.15 22.15 -10.85
CA VAL A 35 12.85 22.83 -10.93
C VAL A 35 11.78 22.13 -10.09
N SER A 36 11.89 20.80 -9.87
CA SER A 36 10.91 20.07 -9.05
C SER A 36 11.08 20.37 -7.56
N TYR A 37 12.31 20.56 -7.07
CA TYR A 37 12.56 20.89 -5.67
C TYR A 37 12.11 22.31 -5.33
N LEU A 38 12.39 23.29 -6.19
CA LEU A 38 11.87 24.65 -6.06
C LEU A 38 10.34 24.69 -6.10
N LYS A 39 9.71 23.84 -6.92
CA LYS A 39 8.25 23.72 -7.01
C LYS A 39 7.65 23.06 -5.77
N MET A 40 8.29 22.01 -5.24
CA MET A 40 7.91 21.37 -3.98
C MET A 40 8.08 22.31 -2.78
N ALA A 41 9.17 23.08 -2.73
CA ALA A 41 9.40 24.09 -1.70
C ALA A 41 8.30 25.17 -1.73
N LYS A 42 7.91 25.65 -2.91
CA LYS A 42 6.81 26.62 -3.06
C LYS A 42 5.47 26.05 -2.58
N ILE A 43 5.18 24.77 -2.85
CA ILE A 43 3.95 24.11 -2.40
C ILE A 43 3.95 23.94 -0.88
N LEU A 44 5.07 23.53 -0.30
CA LEU A 44 5.24 23.41 1.15
C LEU A 44 5.04 24.76 1.85
N ILE A 45 5.60 25.84 1.30
CA ILE A 45 5.44 27.19 1.85
C ILE A 45 3.98 27.63 1.75
N SER A 46 3.31 27.44 0.61
CA SER A 46 1.89 27.79 0.44
C SER A 46 0.99 27.01 1.41
N ASN A 47 1.25 25.72 1.61
CA ASN A 47 0.49 24.90 2.55
C ASN A 47 0.72 25.32 4.01
N ILE A 48 1.91 25.83 4.35
CA ILE A 48 2.17 26.41 5.67
C ILE A 48 1.41 27.75 5.82
N GLU A 49 1.37 28.57 4.78
CA GLU A 49 0.63 29.84 4.78
C GLU A 49 -0.89 29.64 4.96
N ASP A 50 -1.47 28.72 4.19
CA ASP A 50 -2.92 28.46 4.19
C ASP A 50 -3.42 27.83 5.51
N ASN A 51 -2.60 26.97 6.13
CA ASN A 51 -3.00 26.22 7.32
C ASN A 51 -2.55 26.85 8.65
N TYR A 52 -1.52 27.70 8.67
CA TYR A 52 -0.97 28.23 9.93
C TYR A 52 -0.97 29.75 10.06
N LEU A 53 -1.04 30.53 8.97
CA LEU A 53 -1.04 32.00 9.04
C LEU A 53 -2.44 32.62 8.88
N SER A 54 -3.45 31.81 8.55
CA SER A 54 -4.85 32.22 8.48
C SER A 54 -5.56 32.25 9.85
N GLY A 55 -4.90 31.75 10.91
CA GLY A 55 -5.46 31.64 12.26
C GLY A 55 -4.63 32.35 13.32
N GLU A 56 -4.61 33.69 13.32
CA GLU A 56 -4.60 34.52 14.54
C GLU A 56 -4.67 36.02 14.15
N LYS A 57 -5.88 36.56 14.14
CA LYS A 57 -6.09 37.95 14.55
C LYS A 57 -6.26 37.92 16.07
N SER A 58 -5.18 38.16 16.81
CA SER A 58 -5.32 38.62 18.18
C SER A 58 -4.30 39.72 18.49
N THR A 59 -4.80 40.67 19.24
CA THR A 59 -4.30 42.00 19.55
C THR A 59 -3.17 41.97 20.57
N GLY A 60 -2.16 42.85 20.42
CA GLY A 60 -1.35 43.30 21.56
C GLY A 60 0.16 43.09 21.40
N GLU A 61 0.84 44.20 21.11
CA GLU A 61 2.20 44.60 21.50
C GLU A 61 3.33 43.55 21.60
N GLY A 62 4.35 43.75 20.76
CA GLY A 62 5.74 43.60 21.20
C GLY A 62 6.57 42.47 20.59
N ILE A 63 6.71 42.41 19.26
CA ILE A 63 7.90 41.78 18.64
C ILE A 63 8.25 42.55 17.35
N ASP A 64 8.99 43.64 17.50
CA ASP A 64 9.64 44.33 16.38
C ASP A 64 11.17 44.10 16.44
N SER A 65 11.79 44.13 15.27
CA SER A 65 13.22 44.33 15.00
C SER A 65 14.14 43.20 14.51
N PHE A 66 13.70 41.97 14.17
CA PHE A 66 14.64 41.00 13.51
C PHE A 66 14.12 40.22 12.29
N TYR A 67 12.86 40.41 11.88
CA TYR A 67 12.24 39.64 10.78
C TYR A 67 11.84 40.48 9.55
N SER A 68 12.35 41.71 9.43
CA SER A 68 12.02 42.62 8.32
C SER A 68 12.84 42.40 7.03
N LEU A 69 13.74 41.43 6.98
CA LEU A 69 14.39 40.94 5.77
C LEU A 69 13.89 39.50 5.56
N ASP A 70 13.19 39.08 4.50
CA ASP A 70 13.15 39.64 3.14
C ASP A 70 11.84 39.28 2.40
N PHE A 71 10.69 39.20 3.11
CA PHE A 71 9.38 38.98 2.46
C PHE A 71 9.00 40.13 1.52
N LYS A 72 9.47 41.36 1.79
CA LYS A 72 9.26 42.52 0.89
C LYS A 72 10.00 42.38 -0.43
N ARG A 73 11.18 41.75 -0.46
CA ARG A 73 11.96 41.54 -1.69
C ARG A 73 11.40 40.38 -2.49
N LEU A 74 10.99 39.30 -1.82
CA LEU A 74 10.21 38.23 -2.44
C LEU A 74 8.92 38.78 -3.10
N ARG A 75 8.21 39.69 -2.42
CA ARG A 75 7.01 40.38 -2.95
C ARG A 75 7.32 41.30 -4.14
N LYS A 76 8.49 41.93 -4.17
CA LYS A 76 8.94 42.82 -5.25
C LYS A 76 9.36 42.02 -6.49
N ASP A 77 9.94 40.84 -6.29
CA ASP A 77 10.36 39.94 -7.36
C ASP A 77 9.16 39.21 -7.97
N ILE A 78 8.17 38.80 -7.16
CA ILE A 78 6.86 38.30 -7.64
C ILE A 78 6.07 39.40 -8.39
N GLY A 79 6.19 40.66 -7.97
CA GLY A 79 5.49 41.79 -8.58
C GLY A 79 6.03 42.21 -9.95
N LYS A 80 7.29 41.92 -10.26
CA LYS A 80 7.93 42.29 -11.54
C LYS A 80 7.61 41.34 -12.69
N ASP A 81 7.28 40.08 -12.41
CA ASP A 81 6.89 39.09 -13.42
C ASP A 81 5.40 39.19 -13.86
N ASN A 82 4.62 40.11 -13.27
CA ASN A 82 3.18 40.26 -13.55
C ASN A 82 2.85 41.29 -14.65
N ALA A 83 3.82 41.71 -15.46
CA ALA A 83 3.56 42.62 -16.59
C ALA A 83 2.95 41.94 -17.82
N GLU A 84 2.92 40.61 -17.88
CA GLU A 84 2.12 39.87 -18.86
C GLU A 84 0.94 39.20 -18.15
N LYS A 85 -0.23 39.86 -18.19
CA LYS A 85 -1.51 39.23 -17.87
C LYS A 85 -1.82 38.10 -18.87
N LYS A 86 -1.13 36.98 -18.76
CA LYS A 86 -1.75 35.68 -19.01
C LYS A 86 -2.35 35.28 -17.70
N THR A 87 -3.66 35.13 -17.66
CA THR A 87 -4.38 34.45 -16.57
C THR A 87 -3.65 33.14 -16.29
N LEU A 88 -2.75 33.15 -15.30
CA LEU A 88 -2.01 31.99 -14.87
C LEU A 88 -3.05 31.16 -14.10
N LEU A 89 -3.80 30.35 -14.84
CA LEU A 89 -4.53 29.24 -14.27
C LEU A 89 -3.48 28.48 -13.46
N LEU A 90 -3.56 28.56 -12.12
CA LEU A 90 -2.80 27.69 -11.25
C LEU A 90 -2.94 26.29 -11.86
N PRO A 91 -1.84 25.62 -12.26
CA PRO A 91 -1.96 24.30 -12.81
C PRO A 91 -2.74 23.50 -11.77
N LYS A 92 -3.92 22.99 -12.13
CA LYS A 92 -4.64 22.04 -11.29
C LYS A 92 -3.59 21.03 -10.86
N VAL A 93 -3.25 21.01 -9.58
CA VAL A 93 -2.36 19.99 -9.06
C VAL A 93 -3.18 18.72 -9.22
N HIS A 94 -2.91 18.01 -10.31
CA HIS A 94 -3.42 16.66 -10.47
C HIS A 94 -2.71 15.87 -9.39
N HIS A 95 -3.33 15.77 -8.21
CA HIS A 95 -2.96 14.77 -7.24
C HIS A 95 -3.06 13.45 -7.99
N LYS A 96 -1.88 12.86 -8.24
CA LYS A 96 -1.81 11.57 -8.91
C LYS A 96 -2.61 10.62 -8.02
N ARG A 97 -3.68 10.08 -8.59
CA ARG A 97 -4.56 9.14 -7.88
C ARG A 97 -3.69 7.99 -7.36
N PRO A 98 -3.78 7.65 -6.07
CA PRO A 98 -2.95 6.59 -5.51
C PRO A 98 -3.27 5.27 -6.21
N THR A 99 -2.25 4.51 -6.58
CA THR A 99 -2.40 3.24 -7.32
C THR A 99 -2.37 2.02 -6.40
N ASP A 100 -2.06 2.21 -5.13
CA ASP A 100 -1.99 1.21 -4.06
C ASP A 100 -1.89 1.91 -2.69
N CYS A 101 -1.94 1.15 -1.61
CA CYS A 101 -1.87 1.68 -0.25
C CYS A 101 -0.52 2.31 0.12
N SER A 102 0.58 1.99 -0.58
CA SER A 102 1.87 2.63 -0.32
C SER A 102 1.84 4.11 -0.72
N GLN A 103 1.20 4.43 -1.86
CA GLN A 103 0.98 5.81 -2.27
C GLN A 103 -0.05 6.53 -1.41
N VAL A 104 -1.07 5.82 -0.92
CA VAL A 104 -2.01 6.40 0.08
C VAL A 104 -1.24 6.81 1.33
N LEU A 105 -0.34 5.97 1.84
CA LEU A 105 0.47 6.30 3.02
C LEU A 105 1.33 7.55 2.80
N GLU A 106 1.93 7.70 1.62
CA GLU A 106 2.73 8.88 1.24
C GLU A 106 1.89 10.17 1.18
N ILE A 107 0.67 10.09 0.64
CA ILE A 107 -0.20 11.26 0.44
C ILE A 107 -0.89 11.66 1.74
N GLU A 108 -1.52 10.70 2.42
CA GLU A 108 -2.50 10.99 3.47
C GLU A 108 -1.98 10.74 4.90
N ARG A 109 -0.79 10.11 5.08
CA ARG A 109 -0.24 9.69 6.39
C ARG A 109 -1.34 9.22 7.37
N GLY A 110 -2.27 8.43 6.83
CA GLY A 110 -3.54 8.07 7.45
C GLY A 110 -3.46 6.83 8.35
N LYS A 111 -4.59 6.52 9.00
CA LYS A 111 -4.78 5.29 9.80
C LYS A 111 -5.19 4.13 8.90
N SER A 112 -5.05 2.90 9.38
CA SER A 112 -5.60 1.72 8.69
C SER A 112 -7.11 1.87 8.43
N GLY A 113 -7.56 1.49 7.23
CA GLY A 113 -8.93 1.72 6.80
C GLY A 113 -9.18 1.42 5.33
N ILE A 114 -10.39 1.73 4.87
CA ILE A 114 -10.76 1.57 3.46
C ILE A 114 -10.42 2.84 2.69
N TYR A 115 -9.71 2.69 1.59
CA TYR A 115 -9.28 3.76 0.70
C TYR A 115 -9.61 3.44 -0.74
N LYS A 116 -9.73 4.49 -1.55
CA LYS A 116 -9.85 4.39 -3.02
C LYS A 116 -8.47 4.41 -3.66
N ILE A 117 -8.24 3.48 -4.57
CA ILE A 117 -7.05 3.44 -5.42
C ILE A 117 -7.46 3.30 -6.89
N TRP A 118 -6.53 3.61 -7.80
CA TRP A 118 -6.73 3.54 -9.24
C TRP A 118 -5.65 2.71 -9.92
N VAL A 119 -6.02 1.54 -10.42
CA VAL A 119 -5.12 0.62 -11.13
C VAL A 119 -5.53 0.60 -12.59
N ALA A 120 -4.63 1.01 -13.50
CA ALA A 120 -4.93 1.15 -14.94
C ALA A 120 -6.24 1.93 -15.19
N ASP A 121 -6.41 3.07 -14.52
CA ASP A 121 -7.59 3.94 -14.53
C ASP A 121 -8.90 3.32 -13.99
N LYS A 122 -8.89 2.06 -13.53
CA LYS A 122 -10.00 1.44 -12.83
C LYS A 122 -9.96 1.79 -11.34
N GLU A 123 -11.01 2.43 -10.85
CA GLU A 123 -11.21 2.70 -9.43
C GLU A 123 -11.57 1.41 -8.68
N MET A 124 -10.96 1.19 -7.50
CA MET A 124 -11.35 0.16 -6.56
C MET A 124 -11.17 0.60 -5.12
N ASP A 125 -12.06 0.12 -4.24
CA ASP A 125 -11.90 0.26 -2.80
C ASP A 125 -11.02 -0.89 -2.29
N VAL A 126 -10.07 -0.59 -1.42
CA VAL A 126 -9.17 -1.57 -0.78
C VAL A 126 -9.05 -1.26 0.70
N TYR A 127 -8.73 -2.28 1.51
CA TYR A 127 -8.31 -2.05 2.88
C TYR A 127 -6.79 -1.83 2.91
N CYS A 128 -6.37 -0.68 3.44
CA CYS A 128 -4.99 -0.36 3.69
C CYS A 128 -4.63 -0.60 5.15
N ASP A 129 -3.61 -1.42 5.38
CA ASP A 129 -2.93 -1.53 6.67
C ASP A 129 -1.75 -0.54 6.67
N MET A 130 -1.90 0.50 7.49
CA MET A 130 -0.94 1.60 7.64
C MET A 130 -0.05 1.45 8.86
N ASP A 131 -0.21 0.37 9.63
CA ASP A 131 0.43 0.22 10.94
C ASP A 131 1.50 -0.88 10.92
N THR A 132 1.25 -2.00 10.24
CA THR A 132 2.15 -3.16 10.25
C THR A 132 3.42 -2.89 9.45
N ASP A 133 4.59 -3.12 10.06
CA ASP A 133 5.90 -3.05 9.39
C ASP A 133 6.11 -1.73 8.60
N GLY A 134 5.70 -0.60 9.17
CA GLY A 134 5.81 0.72 8.52
C GLY A 134 4.64 1.06 7.58
N GLY A 135 3.65 0.18 7.44
CA GLY A 135 2.39 0.45 6.74
C GLY A 135 2.48 0.40 5.22
N GLY A 136 1.43 0.90 4.56
CA GLY A 136 1.33 0.96 3.10
C GLY A 136 0.94 -0.36 2.46
N TRP A 137 0.40 -1.30 3.24
CA TRP A 137 0.00 -2.62 2.79
C TRP A 137 -1.42 -2.60 2.22
N THR A 138 -1.59 -3.14 1.02
CA THR A 138 -2.90 -3.41 0.43
C THR A 138 -3.33 -4.82 0.84
N VAL A 139 -4.37 -4.96 1.66
CA VAL A 139 -4.87 -6.27 2.08
C VAL A 139 -5.64 -6.92 0.93
N ILE A 140 -5.27 -8.14 0.56
CA ILE A 140 -5.87 -8.90 -0.55
C ILE A 140 -6.74 -10.07 -0.08
N GLN A 141 -6.56 -10.52 1.16
CA GLN A 141 -7.37 -11.56 1.80
C GLN A 141 -7.42 -11.29 3.30
N ARG A 142 -8.59 -11.51 3.92
CA ARG A 142 -8.73 -11.52 5.38
C ARG A 142 -9.67 -12.62 5.83
N ARG A 143 -9.29 -13.34 6.88
CA ARG A 143 -10.09 -14.31 7.62
C ARG A 143 -10.03 -14.07 9.11
N GLY A 144 -11.12 -14.34 9.82
CA GLY A 144 -11.16 -14.17 11.27
C GLY A 144 -12.54 -14.32 11.87
N ASN A 145 -12.64 -14.03 13.17
CA ASN A 145 -13.91 -14.02 13.89
C ASN A 145 -14.61 -12.67 13.67
N PHE A 146 -15.52 -12.62 12.70
CA PHE A 146 -16.33 -11.44 12.39
C PHE A 146 -17.81 -11.73 12.60
N THR A 147 -18.63 -10.68 12.60
CA THR A 147 -20.10 -10.82 12.76
C THR A 147 -20.72 -11.70 11.69
N VAL A 148 -20.21 -11.62 10.46
CA VAL A 148 -20.57 -12.48 9.35
C VAL A 148 -19.35 -13.29 8.96
N GLN A 149 -19.48 -14.62 9.04
CA GLN A 149 -18.50 -15.54 8.49
C GLN A 149 -18.76 -15.70 6.99
N GLU A 150 -17.80 -15.30 6.16
CA GLU A 150 -17.91 -15.36 4.71
C GLU A 150 -17.64 -16.79 4.22
N ASP A 151 -18.43 -17.26 3.24
CA ASP A 151 -18.18 -18.55 2.58
C ASP A 151 -17.09 -18.41 1.52
N PHE A 152 -15.96 -19.09 1.71
CA PHE A 152 -14.83 -19.14 0.78
C PHE A 152 -14.89 -20.36 -0.17
N TYR A 153 -15.85 -21.28 -0.03
CA TYR A 153 -16.02 -22.39 -0.96
C TYR A 153 -16.80 -21.97 -2.22
N ARG A 154 -16.23 -21.00 -2.93
CA ARG A 154 -16.81 -20.34 -4.11
C ARG A 154 -16.27 -20.89 -5.43
N ASP A 155 -16.95 -20.53 -6.50
CA ASP A 155 -16.59 -20.87 -7.87
C ASP A 155 -15.49 -19.95 -8.44
N TRP A 156 -15.01 -20.27 -9.64
CA TRP A 156 -13.99 -19.50 -10.35
C TRP A 156 -14.37 -18.02 -10.51
N GLU A 157 -15.61 -17.75 -10.91
CA GLU A 157 -16.04 -16.39 -11.24
C GLU A 157 -16.08 -15.50 -9.99
N ALA A 158 -16.51 -16.04 -8.85
CA ALA A 158 -16.43 -15.34 -7.57
C ALA A 158 -14.97 -15.05 -7.16
N TYR A 159 -14.07 -16.03 -7.27
CA TYR A 159 -12.65 -15.82 -6.96
C TYR A 159 -11.97 -14.85 -7.92
N LYS A 160 -12.37 -14.82 -9.18
CA LYS A 160 -11.90 -13.86 -10.18
C LYS A 160 -12.32 -12.43 -9.83
N SER A 161 -13.61 -12.23 -9.56
CA SER A 161 -14.20 -10.91 -9.32
C SER A 161 -13.95 -10.36 -7.91
N GLY A 162 -13.78 -11.25 -6.93
CA GLY A 162 -13.69 -10.92 -5.50
C GLY A 162 -15.04 -11.04 -4.79
N PHE A 163 -15.00 -11.23 -3.48
CA PHE A 163 -16.19 -11.40 -2.63
C PHE A 163 -15.91 -11.02 -1.17
N GLY A 164 -16.96 -10.89 -0.38
CA GLY A 164 -16.91 -10.53 1.03
C GLY A 164 -16.95 -9.03 1.29
N ASN A 165 -16.50 -8.62 2.47
CA ASN A 165 -16.56 -7.25 2.97
C ASN A 165 -15.20 -6.79 3.46
N LEU A 166 -14.69 -5.68 2.92
CA LEU A 166 -13.38 -5.12 3.28
C LEU A 166 -13.22 -4.76 4.77
N ARG A 167 -14.31 -4.64 5.53
CA ARG A 167 -14.31 -4.43 7.00
C ARG A 167 -14.35 -5.73 7.80
N GLN A 168 -14.60 -6.86 7.15
CA GLN A 168 -14.69 -8.19 7.73
C GLN A 168 -13.80 -9.14 6.90
N GLU A 169 -14.29 -10.34 6.57
CA GLU A 169 -13.60 -11.26 5.67
C GLU A 169 -13.86 -10.95 4.22
N PHE A 170 -12.83 -11.12 3.38
CA PHE A 170 -12.95 -10.95 1.95
C PHE A 170 -11.80 -11.62 1.19
N TRP A 171 -12.04 -11.82 -0.10
CA TRP A 171 -11.02 -12.06 -1.11
C TRP A 171 -11.12 -10.93 -2.14
N LEU A 172 -10.00 -10.24 -2.41
CA LEU A 172 -10.02 -9.04 -3.26
C LEU A 172 -10.37 -9.34 -4.72
N GLY A 173 -10.18 -10.58 -5.16
CA GLY A 173 -10.42 -11.01 -6.54
C GLY A 173 -9.13 -11.18 -7.32
N ASN A 174 -8.97 -12.31 -7.99
CA ASN A 174 -7.74 -12.67 -8.70
C ASN A 174 -7.40 -11.63 -9.78
N GLU A 175 -8.39 -11.06 -10.45
CA GLU A 175 -8.17 -10.04 -11.47
C GLU A 175 -7.61 -8.73 -10.87
N ASN A 176 -8.10 -8.36 -9.68
CA ASN A 176 -7.62 -7.16 -8.98
C ASN A 176 -6.21 -7.40 -8.42
N ILE A 177 -5.94 -8.59 -7.87
CA ILE A 177 -4.61 -8.98 -7.35
C ILE A 177 -3.59 -9.02 -8.49
N TYR A 178 -3.93 -9.64 -9.62
CA TYR A 178 -3.13 -9.64 -10.85
C TYR A 178 -2.78 -8.23 -11.29
N ALA A 179 -3.79 -7.36 -11.43
CA ALA A 179 -3.60 -5.98 -11.86
C ALA A 179 -2.71 -5.18 -10.90
N LEU A 180 -2.85 -5.41 -9.59
CA LEU A 180 -2.01 -4.78 -8.57
C LEU A 180 -0.56 -5.23 -8.68
N SER A 181 -0.32 -6.55 -8.63
CA SER A 181 1.02 -7.13 -8.55
C SER A 181 1.85 -6.98 -9.82
N ASN A 182 1.24 -6.59 -10.94
CA ASN A 182 1.91 -6.41 -12.24
C ASN A 182 2.19 -4.93 -12.58
N GLN A 183 1.90 -3.98 -11.68
CA GLN A 183 2.27 -2.57 -11.90
C GLN A 183 3.78 -2.34 -11.81
N THR A 184 4.44 -3.10 -10.93
CA THR A 184 5.87 -3.07 -10.61
C THR A 184 6.18 -4.28 -9.71
N GLN A 185 7.28 -4.29 -8.98
CA GLN A 185 7.57 -5.36 -8.02
C GLN A 185 6.82 -5.14 -6.70
N TYR A 186 6.22 -6.23 -6.20
CA TYR A 186 5.52 -6.27 -4.92
C TYR A 186 6.10 -7.35 -4.04
N GLU A 187 6.13 -7.07 -2.74
CA GLU A 187 6.29 -8.05 -1.69
C GLU A 187 4.92 -8.48 -1.16
N MET A 188 4.85 -9.70 -0.64
CA MET A 188 3.69 -10.23 0.06
C MET A 188 4.05 -10.55 1.50
N ARG A 189 3.14 -10.21 2.41
CA ARG A 189 3.17 -10.61 3.80
C ARG A 189 1.89 -11.36 4.16
N ILE A 190 2.02 -12.42 4.94
CA ILE A 190 0.93 -13.22 5.48
C ILE A 190 1.03 -13.18 6.99
N ASP A 191 0.07 -12.54 7.65
CA ASP A 191 -0.05 -12.52 9.11
C ASP A 191 -1.01 -13.64 9.55
N LEU A 192 -0.61 -14.38 10.59
CA LEU A 192 -1.30 -15.58 11.09
C LEU A 192 -1.50 -15.49 12.60
N GLU A 193 -2.69 -15.86 13.09
CA GLU A 193 -3.01 -16.00 14.52
C GLU A 193 -3.64 -17.37 14.79
N ASP A 194 -3.14 -18.09 15.79
CA ASP A 194 -3.71 -19.39 16.22
C ASP A 194 -4.85 -19.23 17.24
N ALA A 195 -5.47 -20.35 17.63
CA ALA A 195 -6.60 -20.34 18.57
C ALA A 195 -6.23 -19.80 19.97
N ASP A 196 -4.97 -19.95 20.37
CA ASP A 196 -4.43 -19.47 21.65
C ASP A 196 -4.00 -17.99 21.59
N GLY A 197 -4.07 -17.35 20.41
CA GLY A 197 -3.73 -15.95 20.20
C GLY A 197 -2.24 -15.69 19.93
N ASN A 198 -1.44 -16.74 19.72
CA ASN A 198 -0.06 -16.55 19.27
C ASN A 198 -0.05 -16.05 17.83
N ARG A 199 0.92 -15.22 17.48
CA ARG A 199 1.02 -14.61 16.15
C ARG A 199 2.35 -14.93 15.48
N ARG A 200 2.29 -15.22 14.19
CA ARG A 200 3.46 -15.41 13.32
C ARG A 200 3.19 -14.78 11.96
N PHE A 201 4.25 -14.66 11.16
CA PHE A 201 4.12 -14.21 9.79
C PHE A 201 5.06 -14.95 8.85
N ALA A 202 4.69 -14.98 7.58
CA ALA A 202 5.55 -15.31 6.46
C ALA A 202 5.59 -14.12 5.49
N ALA A 203 6.73 -13.87 4.87
CA ALA A 203 6.91 -12.81 3.90
C ALA A 203 7.73 -13.28 2.71
N TYR A 204 7.43 -12.75 1.53
CA TYR A 204 8.08 -13.06 0.25
C TYR A 204 8.38 -11.73 -0.43
N LYS A 205 9.66 -11.45 -0.74
CA LYS A 205 10.03 -10.16 -1.34
C LYS A 205 9.54 -9.99 -2.77
N THR A 206 9.30 -11.10 -3.45
CA THR A 206 8.69 -11.11 -4.78
C THR A 206 7.35 -11.81 -4.68
N PHE A 207 6.32 -11.15 -5.20
CA PHE A 207 4.97 -11.69 -5.36
C PHE A 207 4.33 -11.13 -6.62
N TRP A 208 3.84 -12.00 -7.48
CA TRP A 208 2.92 -11.62 -8.55
C TRP A 208 2.10 -12.82 -9.04
N LEU A 209 0.99 -12.54 -9.71
CA LEU A 209 0.19 -13.54 -10.40
C LEU A 209 0.33 -13.38 -11.91
N ASP A 210 0.29 -14.47 -12.66
CA ASP A 210 -0.04 -14.41 -14.09
C ASP A 210 -1.52 -13.97 -14.29
N GLY A 211 -1.89 -13.63 -15.52
CA GLY A 211 -3.29 -13.32 -15.87
C GLY A 211 -4.19 -14.54 -16.00
N GLU A 212 -5.49 -14.33 -16.22
CA GLU A 212 -6.49 -15.41 -16.34
C GLU A 212 -6.14 -16.45 -17.42
N GLY A 213 -5.51 -16.03 -18.53
CA GLY A 213 -5.10 -16.92 -19.62
C GLY A 213 -4.04 -17.97 -19.22
N LYS A 214 -3.39 -17.77 -18.08
CA LYS A 214 -2.51 -18.76 -17.43
C LYS A 214 -3.02 -19.12 -16.03
N HIS A 215 -4.33 -19.01 -15.82
CA HIS A 215 -5.00 -19.47 -14.59
C HIS A 215 -4.45 -18.84 -13.29
N TYR A 216 -4.05 -17.57 -13.33
CA TYR A 216 -3.56 -16.85 -12.15
C TYR A 216 -2.41 -17.56 -11.41
N THR A 217 -1.47 -18.18 -12.15
CA THR A 217 -0.30 -18.86 -11.57
C THR A 217 0.44 -17.97 -10.59
N LEU A 218 0.76 -18.52 -9.41
CA LEU A 218 1.48 -17.84 -8.35
C LEU A 218 2.98 -17.80 -8.63
N HIS A 219 3.58 -16.63 -8.41
CA HIS A 219 5.04 -16.45 -8.41
C HIS A 219 5.48 -15.78 -7.12
N ILE A 220 6.28 -16.49 -6.33
CA ILE A 220 6.86 -16.00 -5.07
C ILE A 220 8.33 -16.35 -4.97
N ASP A 221 9.10 -15.51 -4.27
CA ASP A 221 10.52 -15.76 -4.01
C ASP A 221 11.00 -15.03 -2.74
N GLU A 222 12.17 -15.43 -2.25
CA GLU A 222 12.88 -14.87 -1.10
C GLU A 222 12.04 -14.87 0.19
N HIS A 223 11.69 -16.07 0.65
CA HIS A 223 10.97 -16.27 1.91
C HIS A 223 11.73 -15.73 3.13
N SER A 224 10.97 -15.16 4.06
CA SER A 224 11.39 -14.85 5.42
C SER A 224 10.21 -14.91 6.38
N GLY A 225 10.47 -14.83 7.68
CA GLY A 225 9.44 -14.76 8.72
C GLY A 225 9.53 -15.88 9.74
N THR A 226 8.58 -15.91 10.67
CA THR A 226 8.58 -16.81 11.83
C THR A 226 7.62 -17.99 11.69
N ALA A 227 6.72 -17.97 10.71
CA ALA A 227 5.70 -19.00 10.51
C ALA A 227 6.20 -20.29 9.84
N GLY A 228 7.45 -20.32 9.37
CA GLY A 228 7.88 -21.33 8.38
C GLY A 228 7.36 -21.00 6.98
N ASP A 229 7.72 -21.81 5.99
CA ASP A 229 7.34 -21.59 4.59
C ASP A 229 6.35 -22.66 4.10
N SER A 230 5.06 -22.37 4.23
CA SER A 230 3.98 -23.21 3.68
C SER A 230 3.37 -22.65 2.38
N MET A 231 3.99 -21.64 1.77
CA MET A 231 3.65 -21.24 0.39
C MET A 231 4.67 -21.73 -0.64
N ALA A 232 5.90 -22.10 -0.27
CA ALA A 232 6.89 -22.60 -1.21
C ALA A 232 6.36 -23.71 -2.14
N TYR A 233 5.59 -24.65 -1.57
CA TYR A 233 4.93 -25.72 -2.31
C TYR A 233 3.95 -25.23 -3.38
N HIS A 234 3.41 -24.03 -3.23
CA HIS A 234 2.41 -23.42 -4.10
C HIS A 234 3.01 -22.59 -5.25
N ASN A 235 4.33 -22.33 -5.22
CA ASN A 235 4.99 -21.53 -6.23
C ASN A 235 4.90 -22.20 -7.61
N ASN A 236 4.62 -21.42 -8.66
CA ASN A 236 4.39 -21.87 -10.04
C ASN A 236 3.16 -22.78 -10.26
N HIS A 237 2.27 -22.91 -9.28
CA HIS A 237 1.00 -23.64 -9.48
C HIS A 237 -0.13 -22.72 -9.91
N THR A 238 -1.06 -23.26 -10.70
CA THR A 238 -2.26 -22.57 -11.17
C THR A 238 -3.30 -22.46 -10.07
N PHE A 239 -4.08 -21.40 -10.09
CA PHE A 239 -5.23 -21.26 -9.19
C PHE A 239 -6.32 -22.27 -9.56
N LYS A 240 -6.95 -22.88 -8.56
CA LYS A 240 -7.97 -23.93 -8.72
C LYS A 240 -9.16 -23.65 -7.80
N THR A 241 -10.35 -23.96 -8.29
CA THR A 241 -11.64 -23.83 -7.58
C THR A 241 -12.48 -25.08 -7.83
N LYS A 242 -13.60 -25.22 -7.11
CA LYS A 242 -14.45 -26.42 -7.18
C LYS A 242 -14.99 -26.75 -8.57
N ASP A 243 -15.18 -25.73 -9.42
CA ASP A 243 -15.70 -25.83 -10.78
C ASP A 243 -14.61 -25.71 -11.86
N ARG A 244 -13.37 -25.37 -11.46
CA ARG A 244 -12.22 -25.25 -12.37
C ARG A 244 -10.97 -25.86 -11.74
N SER A 245 -10.96 -27.19 -11.68
CA SER A 245 -9.82 -27.99 -11.22
C SER A 245 -9.83 -29.36 -11.90
N GLU A 246 -8.66 -29.85 -12.32
CA GLU A 246 -8.48 -31.23 -12.77
C GLU A 246 -8.29 -32.22 -11.60
N THR A 247 -8.01 -31.70 -10.40
CA THR A 247 -7.82 -32.49 -9.17
C THR A 247 -8.96 -32.28 -8.18
N VAL A 248 -9.15 -33.22 -7.27
CA VAL A 248 -10.17 -33.15 -6.20
C VAL A 248 -9.82 -32.15 -5.09
N CYS A 249 -8.62 -31.56 -5.11
CA CYS A 249 -8.09 -30.78 -4.00
C CYS A 249 -8.97 -29.58 -3.61
N ALA A 250 -9.51 -28.83 -4.58
CA ALA A 250 -10.39 -27.71 -4.27
C ALA A 250 -11.68 -28.16 -3.57
N ASP A 251 -12.20 -29.34 -3.93
CA ASP A 251 -13.36 -29.92 -3.25
C ASP A 251 -12.99 -30.48 -1.87
N GLU A 252 -11.87 -31.18 -1.74
CA GLU A 252 -11.43 -31.74 -0.46
C GLU A 252 -11.02 -30.65 0.55
N ARG A 253 -10.49 -29.51 0.09
CA ARG A 253 -9.97 -28.42 0.94
C ARG A 253 -10.93 -27.26 1.12
N LYS A 254 -12.07 -27.29 0.43
CA LYS A 254 -13.20 -26.36 0.57
C LYS A 254 -12.80 -24.88 0.39
N GLY A 255 -11.94 -24.62 -0.60
CA GLY A 255 -11.48 -23.27 -0.91
C GLY A 255 -10.98 -23.14 -2.36
N GLY A 256 -10.69 -21.91 -2.77
CA GLY A 256 -9.93 -21.62 -3.98
C GLY A 256 -8.49 -21.28 -3.63
N TRP A 257 -7.53 -21.97 -4.25
CA TRP A 257 -6.10 -21.83 -3.94
C TRP A 257 -5.21 -22.32 -5.08
N TRP A 258 -3.90 -22.08 -4.97
CA TRP A 258 -2.89 -22.62 -5.87
C TRP A 258 -2.56 -24.08 -5.51
N TYR A 259 -3.56 -24.97 -5.58
CA TYR A 259 -3.41 -26.37 -5.17
C TYR A 259 -2.55 -27.18 -6.14
N ASP A 260 -1.96 -28.27 -5.63
CA ASP A 260 -1.35 -29.34 -6.39
C ASP A 260 -1.83 -30.73 -5.91
N PHE A 261 -1.10 -31.42 -5.02
CA PHE A 261 -1.47 -32.71 -4.42
C PHE A 261 -1.29 -32.79 -2.88
N CYS A 262 -2.03 -32.05 -2.05
CA CYS A 262 -2.93 -30.97 -2.41
C CYS A 262 -2.38 -29.61 -1.99
N THR A 263 -1.91 -29.48 -0.73
CA THR A 263 -1.66 -28.17 -0.14
C THR A 263 -0.82 -28.26 1.13
N ASP A 264 0.10 -27.30 1.30
CA ASP A 264 0.82 -27.06 2.56
C ASP A 264 0.24 -25.86 3.33
N SER A 265 -0.56 -25.01 2.67
CA SER A 265 -1.36 -23.96 3.29
C SER A 265 -2.78 -23.96 2.72
N ASN A 266 -3.79 -23.64 3.52
CA ASN A 266 -5.19 -23.62 3.08
C ASN A 266 -5.95 -22.43 3.67
N LEU A 267 -5.44 -21.21 3.49
CA LEU A 267 -5.98 -20.01 4.15
C LEU A 267 -7.40 -19.64 3.69
N ASN A 268 -7.84 -20.20 2.54
CA ASN A 268 -9.19 -20.05 2.01
C ASN A 268 -10.13 -21.22 2.36
N GLY A 269 -9.73 -22.11 3.29
CA GLY A 269 -10.56 -23.21 3.78
C GLY A 269 -11.71 -22.78 4.71
N LEU A 270 -12.35 -23.77 5.33
CA LEU A 270 -13.45 -23.56 6.27
C LEU A 270 -12.97 -22.91 7.57
N TYR A 271 -13.76 -21.99 8.12
CA TYR A 271 -13.44 -21.34 9.39
C TYR A 271 -13.80 -22.20 10.60
N GLN A 272 -12.79 -22.83 11.21
CA GLN A 272 -12.95 -23.78 12.31
C GLN A 272 -11.80 -23.66 13.34
N PRO A 273 -11.59 -22.48 13.96
CA PRO A 273 -10.40 -22.20 14.78
C PRO A 273 -10.15 -23.27 15.86
N GLY A 274 -8.92 -23.79 15.90
CA GLY A 274 -8.48 -24.80 16.87
C GLY A 274 -8.89 -26.24 16.53
N VAL A 275 -9.65 -26.46 15.46
CA VAL A 275 -10.01 -27.81 14.99
C VAL A 275 -8.88 -28.36 14.12
N ASP A 276 -8.44 -29.59 14.41
CA ASP A 276 -7.52 -30.36 13.56
C ASP A 276 -8.31 -30.99 12.40
N ASP A 277 -8.48 -30.20 11.34
CA ASP A 277 -9.14 -30.64 10.12
C ASP A 277 -8.43 -30.03 8.90
N ARG A 278 -8.11 -30.92 7.96
CA ARG A 278 -7.47 -30.65 6.69
C ARG A 278 -8.22 -29.67 5.78
N VAL A 279 -9.51 -29.45 6.04
CA VAL A 279 -10.34 -28.48 5.32
C VAL A 279 -10.29 -27.07 5.92
N GLY A 280 -9.69 -26.90 7.10
CA GLY A 280 -9.62 -25.64 7.84
C GLY A 280 -8.62 -24.63 7.27
N LEU A 281 -8.44 -23.50 7.99
CA LEU A 281 -7.41 -22.50 7.69
C LEU A 281 -6.04 -23.00 8.15
N THR A 282 -5.37 -23.79 7.32
CA THR A 282 -4.16 -24.50 7.75
C THR A 282 -2.87 -23.84 7.26
N TRP A 283 -1.83 -23.95 8.07
CA TRP A 283 -0.45 -23.55 7.73
C TRP A 283 0.50 -24.62 8.28
N TYR A 284 0.94 -25.52 7.40
CA TYR A 284 1.53 -26.81 7.78
C TYR A 284 2.78 -26.66 8.64
N SER A 285 3.69 -25.76 8.27
CA SER A 285 4.98 -25.59 8.93
C SER A 285 4.90 -25.03 10.36
N TRP A 286 3.72 -24.59 10.80
CA TRP A 286 3.50 -24.11 12.17
C TRP A 286 2.56 -25.02 12.96
N HIS A 287 1.38 -25.31 12.43
CA HIS A 287 0.30 -26.00 13.16
C HIS A 287 -0.26 -27.22 12.42
N ASN A 288 0.46 -27.75 11.43
CA ASN A 288 0.02 -28.87 10.58
C ASN A 288 -1.37 -28.60 9.98
N HIS A 289 -2.40 -29.26 10.49
CA HIS A 289 -3.79 -29.15 10.03
C HIS A 289 -4.72 -28.52 11.08
N VAL A 290 -4.19 -28.00 12.19
CA VAL A 290 -4.99 -27.23 13.14
C VAL A 290 -5.33 -25.88 12.52
N SER A 291 -6.63 -25.60 12.40
CA SER A 291 -7.13 -24.39 11.78
C SER A 291 -6.78 -23.15 12.61
N LEU A 292 -6.25 -22.15 11.93
CA LEU A 292 -5.94 -20.83 12.48
C LEU A 292 -7.21 -20.04 12.81
N LYS A 293 -7.05 -19.05 13.69
CA LYS A 293 -8.11 -18.16 14.16
C LYS A 293 -8.23 -16.89 13.33
N ALA A 294 -7.13 -16.38 12.78
CA ALA A 294 -7.15 -15.26 11.85
C ALA A 294 -5.99 -15.33 10.86
N THR A 295 -6.23 -14.85 9.65
CA THR A 295 -5.22 -14.74 8.59
C THR A 295 -5.42 -13.44 7.83
N GLU A 296 -4.34 -12.78 7.44
CA GLU A 296 -4.38 -11.69 6.47
C GLU A 296 -3.25 -11.86 5.46
N MET A 297 -3.59 -11.83 4.16
CA MET A 297 -2.61 -11.68 3.10
C MET A 297 -2.62 -10.23 2.61
N LYS A 298 -1.44 -9.62 2.50
CA LYS A 298 -1.30 -8.22 2.11
C LYS A 298 -0.05 -8.02 1.25
N ILE A 299 -0.13 -7.07 0.33
CA ILE A 299 0.94 -6.79 -0.63
C ILE A 299 1.36 -5.33 -0.56
N ARG A 300 2.64 -5.06 -0.76
CA ARG A 300 3.21 -3.72 -0.77
C ARG A 300 4.23 -3.61 -1.88
N ARG A 301 4.29 -2.44 -2.50
CA ARG A 301 5.26 -2.15 -3.54
C ARG A 301 6.67 -2.12 -2.94
N THR A 302 7.64 -2.78 -3.57
CA THR A 302 9.04 -2.65 -3.17
C THR A 302 9.66 -1.42 -3.84
N PRO A 303 10.41 -0.57 -3.11
CA PRO A 303 11.16 0.52 -3.72
C PRO A 303 12.23 -0.05 -4.67
N ASN A 304 12.29 0.47 -5.91
CA ASN A 304 13.38 0.20 -6.85
C ASN A 304 14.67 0.93 -6.45
#